data_AF-A0A1G2VTG1-F1
#
_entry.id   AF-A0A1G2VTG1-F1
#
_cell.length_a   1.000
_cell.length_b   1.000
_cell.length_c   1.000
_cell.angle_alpha   90.00
_cell.angle_beta   90.00
_cell.angle_gamma   90.00
#
_symmetry.space_group_name_H-M   'P 1'
#
loop_
_entity.id
_entity.type
_entity.pdbx_description
1 polymer ?
#
loop_
_entity_poly.entity_id
_entity_poly.type
_entity_poly.pdbx_seq_one_letter_code
_entity_poly.pdbx_strand_id
1 'polypeptide(L)'
;MEEIKMGGIYQHYKVAKMKVLGLAKHSETLEEYVFYEHEEAALPNGAPIDASPSKYWVRPAKMWFEEVVTATYQGQRFRLVESGMPRPS
;
A
#
# COMPACT_ATOMS: atom_id res chain seq x y z
N MET A 1 -10.88 1.22 13.96
CA MET A 1 -10.17 -0.02 13.55
C MET A 1 -10.34 -0.13 12.06
N GLU A 2 -9.52 0.60 11.31
CA GLU A 2 -9.46 0.41 9.87
C GLU A 2 -8.65 -0.85 9.62
N GLU A 3 -9.25 -1.78 8.89
CA GLU A 3 -8.65 -3.08 8.59
C GLU A 3 -8.07 -3.03 7.18
N ILE A 4 -6.84 -3.51 7.04
CA ILE A 4 -6.19 -3.59 5.73
C ILE A 4 -6.79 -4.77 4.98
N LYS A 5 -7.47 -4.48 3.87
CA LYS A 5 -8.05 -5.50 3.01
C LYS A 5 -6.97 -6.14 2.16
N MET A 6 -6.62 -7.37 2.52
CA MET A 6 -5.79 -8.25 1.72
C MET A 6 -6.42 -8.47 0.33
N GLY A 7 -5.63 -8.33 -0.73
CA GLY A 7 -6.11 -8.39 -2.11
C GLY A 7 -6.75 -7.10 -2.61
N GLY A 8 -6.87 -6.07 -1.76
CA GLY A 8 -7.41 -4.78 -2.14
C GLY A 8 -6.41 -3.92 -2.92
N ILE A 9 -6.92 -3.15 -3.88
CA ILE A 9 -6.14 -2.12 -4.58
C ILE A 9 -6.29 -0.83 -3.78
N TYR A 10 -5.16 -0.28 -3.36
CA TYR A 10 -5.05 1.01 -2.71
C TYR A 10 -4.47 2.02 -3.70
N GLN A 11 -4.87 3.28 -3.58
CA GLN A 11 -4.30 4.39 -4.33
C GLN A 11 -3.66 5.37 -3.37
N HIS A 12 -2.40 5.67 -3.64
CA HIS A 12 -1.68 6.67 -2.88
C HIS A 12 -1.97 8.06 -3.45
N TYR A 13 -2.07 9.08 -2.59
CA TYR A 13 -2.42 10.43 -3.03
C TYR A 13 -1.46 11.01 -4.10
N LYS A 14 -0.18 10.65 -4.05
CA LYS A 14 0.82 11.08 -5.03
C LYS A 14 1.13 10.07 -6.14
N VAL A 15 0.91 8.77 -5.92
CA VAL A 15 1.46 7.69 -6.77
C VAL A 15 0.33 6.89 -7.40
N ALA A 16 0.66 6.09 -8.39
CA ALA A 16 -0.23 5.11 -9.00
C ALA A 16 -0.81 4.09 -8.00
N LYS A 17 -1.76 3.29 -8.50
CA LYS A 17 -2.41 2.21 -7.77
C LYS A 17 -1.40 1.15 -7.31
N MET A 18 -1.66 0.57 -6.16
CA MET A 18 -0.88 -0.51 -5.58
C MET A 18 -1.80 -1.57 -5.02
N LYS A 19 -1.41 -2.82 -5.16
CA LYS A 19 -2.20 -3.95 -4.72
C LYS A 19 -1.63 -4.49 -3.43
N VAL A 20 -2.42 -4.47 -2.37
CA VAL A 20 -2.05 -5.12 -1.11
C VAL A 20 -2.17 -6.62 -1.31
N LEU A 21 -1.04 -7.29 -1.18
CA LEU A 21 -0.93 -8.74 -1.29
C LEU A 21 -1.27 -9.41 0.03
N GLY A 22 -0.89 -8.79 1.15
CA GLY A 22 -1.15 -9.36 2.47
C GLY A 22 -0.62 -8.53 3.61
N LEU A 23 -0.73 -9.08 4.82
CA LEU A 23 -0.06 -8.61 6.01
C LEU A 23 1.07 -9.58 6.35
N ALA A 24 2.23 -9.05 6.69
CA ALA A 24 3.39 -9.78 7.16
C ALA A 24 3.63 -9.43 8.64
N LYS A 25 4.20 -10.36 9.41
CA LYS A 25 4.69 -10.07 10.76
C LYS A 25 6.21 -10.09 10.76
N HIS A 26 6.80 -9.07 11.38
CA HIS A 26 8.24 -9.04 11.57
C HIS A 26 8.65 -10.06 12.63
N SER A 27 9.57 -10.96 12.30
CA SER A 27 9.93 -12.08 13.20
C SER A 27 10.61 -11.62 14.49
N GLU A 28 11.29 -10.47 14.48
CA GLU A 28 12.04 -9.98 15.64
C GLU A 28 11.24 -9.01 16.51
N THR A 29 10.30 -8.25 15.93
CA THR A 29 9.52 -7.23 16.66
C THR A 29 8.05 -7.61 16.83
N LEU A 30 7.59 -8.67 16.15
CA LEU A 30 6.18 -9.11 16.08
C LEU A 30 5.23 -8.02 15.59
N GLU A 31 5.76 -6.98 14.96
CA GLU A 31 4.96 -5.89 14.41
C GLU A 31 4.35 -6.29 13.07
N GLU A 32 3.17 -5.74 12.81
CA GLU A 32 2.42 -5.99 11.58
C GLU A 32 2.86 -5.02 10.49
N TYR A 33 3.13 -5.59 9.32
CA TYR A 33 3.53 -4.89 8.11
C TYR A 33 2.54 -5.21 6.99
N VAL A 34 2.33 -4.24 6.12
CA VAL A 34 1.56 -4.34 4.89
C VAL A 34 2.49 -4.72 3.77
N PHE A 35 2.19 -5.83 3.11
CA PHE A 35 2.89 -6.28 1.93
C PHE A 35 2.06 -5.93 0.70
N TYR A 36 2.65 -5.18 -0.22
CA TYR A 36 1.96 -4.71 -1.41
C TYR A 36 2.89 -4.61 -2.61
N GLU A 37 2.34 -4.69 -3.81
CA GLU A 37 3.04 -4.44 -5.07
C GLU A 37 2.56 -3.12 -5.70
N HIS A 38 3.49 -2.35 -6.28
CA HIS A 38 3.11 -1.21 -7.11
C HIS A 38 2.76 -1.72 -8.51
N GLU A 39 1.57 -1.40 -9.03
CA GLU A 39 1.22 -1.76 -10.41
C GLU A 39 2.00 -0.92 -11.43
N GLU A 40 2.36 0.31 -11.07
CA GLU A 40 3.14 1.19 -11.93
C GLU A 40 4.58 1.24 -11.47
N ALA A 41 5.51 0.84 -12.34
CA ALA A 41 6.95 0.84 -12.05
C ALA A 41 7.58 2.25 -12.02
N ALA A 42 6.77 3.30 -12.14
CA ALA A 42 7.21 4.69 -12.20
C ALA A 42 6.54 5.50 -11.08
N LEU A 43 7.35 6.27 -10.37
CA LEU A 43 6.90 7.31 -9.47
C LEU A 43 6.25 8.45 -10.28
N PRO A 44 5.39 9.28 -9.66
CA PRO A 44 4.76 10.44 -10.32
C PRO A 44 5.74 11.47 -10.91
N ASN A 45 7.01 11.43 -10.52
CA ASN A 45 8.08 12.25 -11.09
C ASN A 45 8.75 11.58 -12.31
N GLY A 46 8.19 10.48 -12.83
CA GLY A 46 8.74 9.70 -13.93
C GLY A 46 9.99 8.89 -13.57
N ALA A 47 10.45 8.93 -12.31
CA ALA A 47 11.57 8.12 -11.87
C ALA A 47 11.11 6.66 -11.72
N PRO A 48 11.87 5.67 -12.22
CA PRO A 48 11.60 4.28 -11.89
C PRO A 48 11.54 4.13 -10.37
N ILE A 49 10.52 3.43 -9.88
CA ILE A 49 10.29 3.20 -8.43
C ILE A 49 11.54 2.62 -7.78
N ASP A 50 12.28 1.80 -8.52
CA ASP A 50 13.69 1.55 -8.31
C ASP A 50 14.22 0.82 -9.56
N ALA A 51 15.52 0.88 -9.84
CA ALA A 51 16.17 -0.07 -10.74
C ALA A 51 16.36 -1.45 -10.04
N SER A 52 15.55 -1.73 -9.01
CA SER A 52 15.62 -2.91 -8.16
C SER A 52 14.76 -4.03 -8.73
N PRO A 53 15.23 -5.29 -8.69
CA PRO A 53 14.50 -6.44 -9.22
C PRO A 53 13.18 -6.78 -8.49
N SER A 54 12.87 -6.10 -7.40
CA SER A 54 11.75 -6.43 -6.52
C SER A 54 10.56 -5.49 -6.72
N LYS A 55 9.45 -6.01 -7.25
CA LYS A 55 8.16 -5.29 -7.42
C LYS A 55 7.38 -5.10 -6.11
N TYR A 56 7.89 -5.66 -5.02
CA TYR A 56 7.19 -5.80 -3.76
C TYR A 56 7.76 -4.88 -2.68
N TRP A 57 6.86 -4.29 -1.90
CA TRP A 57 7.17 -3.32 -0.86
C TRP A 57 6.51 -3.74 0.46
N VAL A 58 7.18 -3.41 1.56
CA VAL A 58 6.67 -3.64 2.93
C VAL A 58 6.64 -2.32 3.69
N ARG A 59 5.57 -2.10 4.46
CA ARG A 59 5.44 -0.91 5.31
C ARG A 59 4.76 -1.24 6.64
N PRO A 60 5.10 -0.60 7.77
CA PRO A 60 4.39 -0.84 9.02
C PRO A 60 2.89 -0.57 8.89
N ALA A 61 2.04 -1.51 9.31
CA ALA A 61 0.59 -1.39 9.25
C ALA A 61 0.07 -0.20 10.08
N LYS A 62 0.76 0.11 11.19
CA LYS A 62 0.50 1.30 12.03
C LYS A 62 0.60 2.61 11.26
N MET A 63 1.43 2.68 10.22
CA MET A 63 1.66 3.86 9.38
C MET A 63 0.80 3.89 8.12
N TRP A 64 -0.02 2.86 7.89
CA TRP A 64 -0.81 2.73 6.67
C TRP A 64 -2.02 3.66 6.66
N PHE A 65 -2.75 3.71 7.77
CA PHE A 65 -3.91 4.58 7.95
C PHE A 65 -3.54 5.98 8.46
N GLU A 66 -2.27 6.37 8.38
CA GLU A 66 -1.90 7.74 8.71
C GLU A 66 -2.63 8.72 7.78
N GLU A 67 -3.31 9.67 8.40
CA GLU A 67 -3.91 10.79 7.70
C GLU A 67 -2.82 11.74 7.24
N VAL A 68 -2.86 12.08 5.95
CA VAL A 68 -1.97 13.06 5.36
C VAL A 68 -2.75 14.35 5.17
N VAL A 69 -2.28 15.41 5.83
CA VAL A 69 -2.76 16.77 5.64
C VAL A 69 -1.75 17.50 4.76
N THR A 70 -2.15 17.83 3.54
CA THR A 70 -1.43 18.69 2.62
C THR A 70 -2.31 19.87 2.23
N ALA A 71 -1.71 20.94 1.70
CA ALA A 71 -2.46 22.13 1.26
C ALA A 71 -3.58 21.83 0.25
N THR A 72 -3.51 20.71 -0.47
CA THR A 72 -4.45 20.32 -1.53
C THR A 72 -5.20 19.01 -1.25
N TYR A 73 -4.95 18.33 -0.12
CA TYR A 73 -5.61 17.08 0.24
C TYR A 73 -5.51 16.78 1.72
N GLN A 74 -6.65 16.40 2.29
CA GLN A 74 -6.79 15.92 3.65
C GLN A 74 -7.49 14.56 3.60
N GLY A 75 -6.81 13.51 4.04
CA GLY A 75 -7.37 12.17 4.13
C GLY A 75 -6.29 11.10 4.31
N GLN A 76 -6.71 9.84 4.34
CA GLN A 76 -5.78 8.72 4.45
C GLN A 76 -4.74 8.73 3.33
N ARG A 77 -3.49 8.43 3.70
CA ARG A 77 -2.36 8.32 2.77
C ARG A 77 -2.61 7.32 1.66
N PHE A 78 -3.22 6.19 2.01
CA PHE A 78 -3.63 5.13 1.12
C PHE A 78 -5.14 4.97 1.18
N ARG A 79 -5.82 5.25 0.08
CA ARG A 79 -7.26 5.04 -0.03
C ARG A 79 -7.52 3.69 -0.68
N LEU A 80 -8.34 2.85 -0.06
CA LEU A 80 -8.83 1.63 -0.70
C LEU A 80 -9.70 2.03 -1.90
N VAL A 81 -9.28 1.64 -3.11
CA VAL A 81 -10.03 1.86 -4.36
C VAL A 81 -10.82 0.61 -4.73
N GLU A 82 -10.25 -0.58 -4.52
CA GLU A 82 -10.91 -1.83 -4.82
C GLU A 82 -10.77 -2.78 -3.63
N SER A 83 -11.90 -3.27 -3.11
CA SER A 83 -11.92 -4.27 -2.04
C SER A 83 -11.81 -5.66 -2.64
N GLY A 84 -10.61 -6.23 -2.70
CA GLY A 84 -10.45 -7.61 -3.16
C GLY A 84 -10.97 -8.60 -2.13
N MET A 85 -12.13 -9.22 -2.37
CA MET A 85 -12.48 -10.52 -1.78
C MET A 85 -13.70 -11.14 -2.48
N PRO A 86 -13.86 -12.48 -2.47
CA PRO A 86 -12.95 -13.52 -2.95
C PRO A 86 -13.40 -14.04 -4.33
N ARG A 87 -12.56 -14.83 -5.02
CA ARG A 87 -13.11 -15.88 -5.90
C ARG A 87 -13.31 -17.14 -5.05
N PRO A 88 -14.54 -17.50 -4.69
CA PRO A 88 -14.84 -18.86 -4.27
C PRO A 88 -14.96 -19.74 -5.52
N SER A 89 -14.19 -20.84 -5.58
CA SER A 89 -14.48 -22.06 -6.35
C SER A 89 -13.63 -23.20 -5.81
#